data_AF-A0A935I2B4-F1
#
_entry.id   AF-A0A935I2B4-F1
#
_cell.length_a   1.000
_cell.length_b   1.000
_cell.length_c   1.000
_cell.angle_alpha   90.00
_cell.angle_beta   90.00
_cell.angle_gamma   90.00
#
_symmetry.space_group_name_H-M   'P 1'
#
loop_
_entity.id
_entity.type
_entity.pdbx_description
1 polymer ?
#
loop_
_entity_poly.entity_id
_entity_poly.type
_entity_poly.pdbx_seq_one_letter_code
_entity_poly.pdbx_strand_id
1 'polypeptide(L)' 'MNLFTPYTFTRSGKISNNRIALAPMTNTQSNDDGTLERTNSDFLQEEQKKDSE' A
#
# COMPACT_ATOMS: atom_id res chain seq x y z
N MET A 1 16.98 9.81 11.61
CA MET A 1 16.08 8.69 11.27
C MET A 1 15.41 9.05 9.96
N ASN A 2 15.65 8.29 8.88
CA ASN A 2 15.42 8.75 7.50
C ASN A 2 14.11 8.21 6.90
N LEU A 3 13.08 8.00 7.72
CA LEU A 3 11.85 7.31 7.33
C LEU A 3 11.06 8.06 6.25
N PHE A 4 11.09 9.39 6.24
CA PHE A 4 10.38 10.22 5.27
C PHE A 4 11.24 10.64 4.07
N THR A 5 12.41 10.02 3.90
CA THR A 5 13.26 10.29 2.73
C THR A 5 12.90 9.33 1.60
N PRO A 6 12.90 9.80 0.33
CA PRO A 6 12.67 8.92 -0.80
C PRO A 6 13.67 7.76 -0.86
N TYR A 7 13.23 6.64 -1.44
CA TYR A 7 14.07 5.46 -1.66
C TYR A 7 13.88 4.92 -3.08
N THR A 8 14.98 4.72 -3.78
CA THR A 8 14.99 4.11 -5.11
C THR A 8 15.29 2.62 -4.99
N PHE A 9 14.37 1.79 -5.47
CA PHE A 9 14.56 0.34 -5.52
C PHE A 9 15.58 -0.03 -6.60
N THR A 10 16.68 -0.67 -6.20
CA THR A 10 17.83 -0.96 -7.10
C THR A 10 17.46 -1.83 -8.29
N ARG A 11 16.53 -2.78 -8.13
CA ARG A 11 16.14 -3.72 -9.19
C ARG A 11 15.19 -3.12 -10.22
N SER A 12 14.27 -2.25 -9.80
CA SER A 12 13.18 -1.76 -10.65
C SER A 12 13.34 -0.29 -11.05
N GLY A 13 14.25 0.44 -10.41
CA GLY A 13 14.40 1.90 -10.58
C GLY A 13 13.21 2.70 -10.03
N LYS A 14 12.18 2.05 -9.48
CA LYS A 14 11.01 2.74 -8.92
C LYS A 14 11.40 3.53 -7.68
N ILE A 15 10.72 4.65 -7.49
CA ILE A 15 10.95 5.56 -6.36
C ILE A 15 9.74 5.46 -5.42
N SER A 16 10.00 5.20 -4.15
CA SER A 16 9.04 5.41 -3.06
C SER A 16 9.26 6.78 -2.45
N ASN A 17 8.18 7.49 -2.11
CA ASN A 17 8.25 8.82 -1.49
C ASN A 17 8.78 8.77 -0.04
N ASN A 18 8.59 7.64 0.64
CA ASN A 18 9.07 7.39 1.99
C ASN A 18 9.62 5.95 2.12
N ARG A 19 10.10 5.60 3.31
CA ARG A 19 10.62 4.26 3.65
C ARG A 19 9.64 3.46 4.51
N ILE A 20 8.37 3.83 4.48
CA ILE A 20 7.30 3.17 5.22
C ILE A 20 6.54 2.30 4.22
N ALA A 21 6.31 1.04 4.57
CA ALA A 21 5.57 0.11 3.72
C ALA A 21 4.49 -0.57 4.56
N LEU A 22 3.28 -0.62 4.00
CA LEU A 22 2.21 -1.43 4.56
C LEU A 22 2.55 -2.91 4.32
N ALA A 23 2.67 -3.68 5.40
CA ALA A 23 2.91 -5.12 5.30
C ALA A 23 1.69 -5.82 4.66
N PRO A 24 1.89 -6.94 3.96
CA PRO A 24 0.77 -7.73 3.45
C PRO A 24 -0.07 -8.26 4.62
N MET A 25 -1.37 -8.00 4.58
CA MET A 25 -2.32 -8.45 5.60
C MET A 25 -3.54 -9.07 4.91
N THR A 26 -3.90 -10.29 5.32
CA THR A 26 -5.14 -10.93 4.88
C THR A 26 -6.31 -10.26 5.60
N ASN A 27 -7.22 -9.65 4.85
CA ASN A 27 -8.41 -8.98 5.40
C ASN A 27 -9.72 -9.74 5.15
N THR A 28 -9.67 -10.91 4.51
CA THR A 28 -10.84 -11.76 4.20
C THR A 28 -11.97 -11.04 3.44
N GLN A 29 -11.65 -9.98 2.68
CA GLN A 29 -12.59 -9.15 1.91
C GLN A 29 -12.58 -9.46 0.41
N SER A 30 -12.28 -10.70 0.04
CA SER A 30 -12.35 -11.15 -1.36
C SER A 30 -13.66 -11.92 -1.55
N ASN A 31 -14.20 -11.88 -2.76
CA ASN A 31 -15.31 -12.74 -3.16
C ASN A 31 -14.88 -14.23 -3.07
N ASP A 32 -15.83 -15.15 -3.05
CA ASP A 32 -15.58 -16.60 -2.97
C ASP A 32 -14.74 -17.15 -4.15
N ASP A 33 -14.72 -16.44 -5.28
CA ASP A 33 -13.90 -16.76 -6.46
C ASP A 33 -12.49 -16.14 -6.41
N GLY A 34 -12.13 -15.47 -5.31
CA GLY A 34 -10.85 -14.81 -5.12
C GLY A 34 -10.73 -13.46 -5.83
N THR A 35 -11.80 -12.96 -6.46
CA THR A 35 -11.82 -11.61 -7.03
C THR A 35 -11.97 -10.55 -5.94
N LEU A 36 -11.50 -9.34 -6.25
CA LEU A 36 -11.57 -8.22 -5.32
C LEU A 36 -13.03 -7.75 -5.18
N GLU A 37 -13.55 -7.72 -3.96
CA GLU A 37 -14.80 -7.05 -3.65
C GLU A 37 -14.59 -5.53 -3.73
N ARG A 38 -15.61 -4.77 -4.20
CA ARG A 38 -15.52 -3.31 -4.34
C ARG A 38 -15.13 -2.62 -3.02
N THR A 39 -15.57 -3.18 -1.89
CA THR A 39 -15.29 -2.75 -0.51
C THR A 39 -13.78 -2.81 -0.16
N ASN A 40 -13.02 -3.71 -0.78
CA ASN A 40 -11.57 -3.83 -0.55
C ASN A 40 -10.78 -2.64 -1.14
N SER A 41 -11.34 -1.97 -2.15
CA SER A 41 -10.72 -0.79 -2.75
C SER A 41 -10.82 0.45 -1.86
N ASP A 42 -11.84 0.53 -1.00
CA ASP A 42 -12.05 1.68 -0.10
C ASP A 42 -11.08 1.63 1.09
N PHE A 43 -10.83 0.44 1.66
CA PHE A 43 -9.82 0.25 2.71
C PHE A 43 -8.43 0.67 2.24
N LEU A 44 -8.02 0.20 1.06
CA LEU A 44 -6.72 0.56 0.51
C LEU A 44 -6.63 2.07 0.19
N GLN A 45 -7.71 2.68 -0.31
CA GLN A 45 -7.72 4.12 -0.58
C GLN A 45 -7.63 4.97 0.69
N GLU A 46 -8.29 4.59 1.78
CA GLU A 46 -8.21 5.31 3.06
C GLU A 46 -6.81 5.23 3.68
N GLU A 47 -6.16 4.08 3.60
CA GLU A 47 -4.76 3.94 4.04
C GLU A 47 -3.80 4.78 3.17
N GLN A 48 -4.07 4.94 1.86
CA GLN A 48 -3.27 5.82 1.00
C GLN A 48 -3.48 7.31 1.30
N LYS A 49 -4.71 7.73 1.68
CA LYS A 49 -5.01 9.14 1.99
C LYS A 49 -4.38 9.60 3.30
N LYS A 50 -4.32 8.74 4.32
CA LYS A 50 -3.64 9.05 5.59
C LYS A 50 -2.16 9.37 5.44
N ASP A 51 -1.51 8.84 4.41
CA ASP A 51 -0.10 9.10 4.12
C ASP A 51 0.13 10.43 3.37
N SER A 52 -0.95 11.16 3.02
CA SER A 52 -0.90 12.37 2.19
C SER A 52 -1.26 13.68 2.93
N GLU A 53 -1.55 13.64 4.23
CA GLU A 53 -1.71 14.81 5.12
C GLU A 53 -0.49 14.99 6.05
#